data_AF-A0A8S4A5Z9-F1
#
_entry.id   AF-A0A8S4A5Z9-F1
#
_cell.length_a   1.000
_cell.length_b   1.000
_cell.length_c   1.000
_cell.angle_alpha   90.00
_cell.angle_beta   90.00
_cell.angle_gamma   90.00
#
_symmetry.space_group_name_H-M   'P 1'
#
loop_
_entity.id
_entity.type
_entity.pdbx_description
1 polymer ?
#
loop_
_entity_poly.entity_id
_entity_poly.type
_entity_poly.pdbx_seq_one_letter_code
_entity_poly.pdbx_strand_id
1 'polypeptide(L)'
;MGLAISLVATCKEKVWYHSNCSSKGRGCYNTNLTDQGGCCIWYNEPQLLADIEEHLDITIERISPEMKVPINEFDGKVVYGERRKAGGSVYKGHIDLLAPTVAELTQLEKKAQTTFIDLKYKKKFAARQ
;
A
#
# COMPACT_ATOMS: atom_id res chain seq x y z
N MET A 1 -8.63 5.90 0.35
CA MET A 1 -8.23 5.87 -1.08
C MET A 1 -6.95 6.67 -1.20
N GLY A 2 -6.02 6.23 -2.05
CA GLY A 2 -4.72 6.87 -2.34
C GLY A 2 -4.74 7.54 -3.74
N LEU A 3 -4.04 8.67 -3.93
CA LEU A 3 -3.81 9.35 -5.20
C LEU A 3 -2.34 9.11 -5.50
N ALA A 4 -2.07 8.37 -6.57
CA ALA A 4 -0.74 8.17 -7.09
C ALA A 4 -0.55 9.15 -8.26
N ILE A 5 0.54 9.91 -8.22
CA ILE A 5 0.96 10.79 -9.31
C ILE A 5 2.28 10.26 -9.81
N SER A 6 2.35 9.95 -11.09
CA SER A 6 3.59 9.56 -11.77
C SER A 6 4.14 10.76 -12.54
N LEU A 7 5.40 11.09 -12.29
CA LEU A 7 6.14 12.06 -13.09
C LEU A 7 6.89 11.28 -14.16
N VAL A 8 6.66 11.62 -15.43
CA VAL A 8 7.20 10.91 -16.59
C VAL A 8 7.84 11.93 -17.52
N ALA A 9 9.13 11.77 -17.79
CA ALA A 9 9.90 12.57 -18.73
C ALA A 9 9.47 12.29 -20.17
N THR A 10 9.50 13.34 -20.99
CA THR A 10 9.14 13.25 -22.42
C THR A 10 10.27 12.72 -23.30
N CYS A 11 11.49 12.63 -22.76
CA CYS A 11 12.68 12.20 -23.47
C CYS A 11 13.43 11.13 -22.68
N LYS A 12 14.31 10.38 -23.37
CA LYS A 12 15.18 9.41 -22.71
C LYS A 12 16.20 10.15 -21.84
N GLU A 13 16.35 9.70 -20.62
CA GLU A 13 17.31 10.26 -19.67
C GLU A 13 18.48 9.31 -19.45
N LYS A 14 19.68 9.86 -19.32
CA LYS A 14 20.86 9.07 -18.99
C LYS A 14 20.96 8.94 -17.47
N VAL A 15 20.74 7.74 -16.96
CA VAL A 15 20.71 7.47 -15.52
C VAL A 15 21.82 6.54 -15.10
N TRP A 16 22.22 6.61 -13.83
CA TRP A 16 23.17 5.66 -13.25
C TRP A 16 22.51 4.30 -13.05
N TYR A 17 23.16 3.27 -13.57
CA TYR A 17 22.76 1.88 -13.46
C TYR A 17 24.01 1.06 -13.20
N HIS A 18 24.38 0.97 -11.92
CA HIS A 18 25.59 0.31 -11.44
C HIS A 18 25.48 -1.22 -11.47
N SER A 19 25.12 -1.80 -12.63
CA SER A 19 24.99 -3.25 -12.80
C SER A 19 26.34 -3.97 -12.88
N ASN A 20 27.32 -3.35 -13.55
CA ASN A 20 28.60 -3.98 -13.89
C ASN A 20 29.76 -3.47 -13.01
N CYS A 21 29.46 -2.72 -11.94
CA CYS A 21 30.46 -2.13 -11.06
C CYS A 21 30.66 -2.97 -9.79
N SER A 22 31.89 -3.42 -9.52
CA SER A 22 32.24 -4.14 -8.30
C SER A 22 31.97 -3.34 -7.02
N SER A 23 32.10 -2.00 -7.07
CA SER A 23 31.86 -1.13 -5.93
C SER A 23 30.39 -0.73 -5.75
N LYS A 24 29.48 -1.22 -6.60
CA LYS A 24 28.03 -0.91 -6.60
C LYS A 24 27.75 0.60 -6.51
N GLY A 25 28.55 1.40 -7.22
CA GLY A 25 28.41 2.85 -7.27
C GLY A 25 29.22 3.64 -6.25
N ARG A 26 29.85 3.00 -5.26
CA ARG A 26 30.76 3.73 -4.35
C ARG A 26 31.99 4.22 -5.12
N GLY A 27 32.12 5.54 -5.27
CA GLY A 27 33.24 6.19 -5.97
C GLY A 27 33.29 5.89 -7.47
N CYS A 28 32.15 5.54 -8.09
CA CYS A 28 32.10 5.28 -9.53
C CYS A 28 31.84 6.57 -10.31
N TYR A 29 32.71 6.87 -11.28
CA TYR A 29 32.60 8.05 -12.16
C TYR A 29 32.51 7.68 -13.63
N ASN A 30 32.42 6.39 -13.96
CA ASN A 30 32.34 5.92 -15.34
C ASN A 30 30.93 6.10 -15.90
N THR A 31 30.70 7.22 -16.57
CA THR A 31 29.40 7.57 -17.15
C THR A 31 29.13 6.89 -18.50
N ASN A 32 30.00 5.99 -18.99
CA ASN A 32 29.71 5.30 -20.24
C ASN A 32 28.48 4.39 -20.10
N LEU A 33 27.89 4.00 -21.24
CA LEU A 33 26.77 3.07 -21.23
C LEU A 33 27.23 1.68 -20.76
N THR A 34 26.33 0.91 -20.14
CA THR A 34 26.61 -0.47 -19.72
C THR A 34 27.08 -1.36 -20.87
N ASP A 35 26.56 -1.13 -22.07
CA ASP A 35 26.94 -1.85 -23.30
C ASP A 35 28.39 -1.58 -23.72
N GLN A 36 28.97 -0.49 -23.22
CA GLN A 36 30.36 -0.08 -23.41
C GLN A 36 31.20 -0.28 -22.13
N GLY A 37 30.72 -1.11 -21.20
CA GLY A 37 31.41 -1.38 -19.92
C GLY A 37 31.33 -0.25 -18.90
N GLY A 38 30.45 0.73 -19.11
CA GLY A 38 30.19 1.81 -18.15
C GLY A 38 29.10 1.50 -17.13
N CYS A 39 28.60 2.54 -16.45
CA CYS A 39 27.63 2.43 -15.35
C CYS A 39 26.38 3.29 -15.56
N CYS A 40 26.06 3.63 -16.82
CA CYS A 40 24.83 4.34 -17.16
C CYS A 40 23.97 3.55 -18.15
N ILE A 41 22.68 3.81 -18.14
CA ILE A 41 21.74 3.38 -19.19
C ILE A 41 20.93 4.57 -19.69
N TRP A 42 20.31 4.41 -20.85
CA TRP A 42 19.23 5.27 -21.28
C TRP A 42 17.91 4.75 -20.70
N TYR A 43 17.33 5.52 -19.77
CA TYR A 43 16.04 5.23 -19.18
C TYR A 43 14.93 5.79 -20.07
N ASN A 44 14.02 4.93 -20.52
CA ASN A 44 12.97 5.27 -21.47
C ASN A 44 11.60 5.28 -20.77
N GLU A 45 11.33 6.34 -20.02
CA GLU A 45 10.08 6.47 -19.27
C GLU A 45 8.81 6.45 -20.15
N PRO A 46 8.79 7.04 -21.36
CA PRO A 46 7.63 6.92 -22.24
C PRO A 46 7.27 5.47 -22.60
N GLN A 47 8.28 4.61 -22.78
CA GLN A 47 8.05 3.19 -23.05
C GLN A 47 7.57 2.46 -21.80
N LEU A 48 8.16 2.73 -20.64
CA LEU A 48 7.72 2.14 -19.38
C LEU A 48 6.28 2.52 -19.03
N LEU A 49 5.86 3.75 -19.33
CA LEU A 49 4.47 4.17 -19.18
C LEU A 49 3.54 3.33 -20.07
N ALA A 50 3.93 3.12 -21.34
CA ALA A 50 3.14 2.29 -22.27
C ALA A 50 3.03 0.84 -21.79
N ASP A 51 4.12 0.25 -21.30
CA ASP A 51 4.13 -1.11 -20.75
C ASP A 51 3.22 -1.24 -19.51
N ILE A 52 3.15 -0.19 -18.67
CA ILE A 52 2.25 -0.14 -17.51
C ILE A 52 0.78 -0.01 -17.96
N GLU A 53 0.50 0.85 -18.94
CA GLU A 53 -0.85 1.02 -19.50
C GLU A 53 -1.37 -0.29 -20.13
N GLU A 54 -0.49 -1.02 -20.84
CA GLU A 54 -0.79 -2.36 -21.39
C GLU A 54 -1.03 -3.38 -20.28
N HIS A 55 -0.23 -3.39 -19.22
CA HIS A 55 -0.42 -4.33 -18.11
C HIS A 55 -1.70 -4.09 -17.31
N LEU A 56 -2.15 -2.84 -17.22
CA LEU A 56 -3.36 -2.46 -16.49
C LEU A 56 -4.62 -2.47 -17.36
N ASP A 57 -4.50 -2.62 -18.69
CA ASP A 57 -5.58 -2.42 -19.67
C ASP A 57 -6.32 -1.08 -19.51
N ILE A 58 -5.63 -0.06 -18.98
CA ILE A 58 -6.18 1.27 -18.69
C ILE A 58 -5.21 2.34 -19.20
N THR A 59 -5.73 3.33 -19.91
CA THR A 59 -4.97 4.54 -20.26
C THR A 59 -4.89 5.47 -19.06
N ILE A 60 -3.67 5.88 -18.69
CA ILE A 60 -3.45 6.78 -17.56
C ILE A 60 -3.66 8.22 -18.02
N GLU A 61 -4.49 8.97 -17.31
CA GLU A 61 -4.77 10.37 -17.63
C GLU A 61 -3.52 11.23 -17.46
N ARG A 62 -3.24 12.05 -18.48
CA ARG A 62 -2.13 13.00 -18.48
C ARG A 62 -2.64 14.37 -18.11
N ILE A 63 -1.97 15.02 -17.16
CA ILE A 63 -2.29 16.38 -16.74
C ILE A 63 -1.53 17.40 -17.59
N SER A 64 -2.15 18.56 -17.81
CA SER A 64 -1.48 19.69 -18.46
C SER A 64 -0.45 20.33 -17.50
N PRO A 65 0.49 21.15 -18.01
CA PRO A 65 1.46 21.88 -17.20
C PRO A 65 0.85 22.79 -16.13
N GLU A 66 -0.44 23.08 -16.22
CA GLU A 66 -1.20 23.83 -15.21
C GLU A 66 -1.48 23.02 -13.93
N MET A 67 -1.05 21.74 -13.88
CA MET A 67 -1.20 20.82 -12.73
C MET A 67 -2.64 20.72 -12.21
N LYS A 68 -3.62 20.90 -13.10
CA LYS A 68 -5.04 20.72 -12.78
C LYS A 68 -5.35 19.22 -12.83
N VAL A 69 -5.35 18.57 -11.67
CA VAL A 69 -5.72 17.16 -11.53
C VAL A 69 -7.25 17.05 -11.70
N PRO A 70 -7.74 16.29 -12.70
CA PRO A 70 -9.18 16.09 -12.85
C PRO A 70 -9.72 15.36 -11.62
N ILE A 71 -10.85 15.86 -11.11
CA ILE A 71 -11.58 15.19 -10.04
C ILE A 71 -12.32 14.04 -10.70
N ASN A 72 -11.72 12.85 -10.68
CA ASN A 72 -12.46 11.65 -11.05
C ASN A 72 -13.52 11.41 -9.97
N GLU A 73 -14.78 11.73 -10.31
CA GLU A 73 -15.96 11.45 -9.49
C GLU A 73 -16.16 9.93 -9.38
N PHE A 74 -15.35 9.31 -8.55
CA PHE A 74 -15.57 7.94 -8.12
C PHE A 74 -16.80 7.96 -7.18
N ASP A 75 -17.97 7.67 -7.75
CA ASP A 75 -19.27 7.41 -7.08
C ASP A 75 -19.49 8.14 -5.75
N GLY A 76 -19.35 9.48 -5.76
CA GLY A 76 -19.87 10.43 -4.77
C GLY A 76 -19.46 10.27 -3.30
N LYS A 77 -18.53 9.38 -2.92
CA LYS A 77 -18.28 9.02 -1.51
C LYS A 77 -16.90 9.32 -0.95
N VAL A 78 -15.91 9.69 -1.77
CA VAL A 78 -14.54 9.86 -1.27
C VAL A 78 -13.89 11.12 -1.83
N VAL A 79 -13.88 12.18 -1.02
CA VAL A 79 -13.08 13.38 -1.26
C VAL A 79 -11.65 13.14 -0.78
N TYR A 80 -10.68 13.38 -1.65
CA TYR A 80 -9.26 13.19 -1.37
C TYR A 80 -8.68 14.37 -0.58
N GLY A 81 -7.81 14.12 0.40
CA GLY A 81 -7.10 15.18 1.14
C GLY A 81 -7.86 15.82 2.31
N GLU A 82 -9.14 15.48 2.52
CA GLU A 82 -9.85 15.91 3.71
C GLU A 82 -9.54 14.98 4.89
N ARG A 83 -8.71 15.44 5.82
CA ARG A 83 -8.67 14.84 7.17
C ARG A 83 -10.06 15.01 7.75
N ARG A 84 -10.80 13.92 8.00
CA ARG A 84 -12.10 13.95 8.68
C ARG A 84 -11.98 14.79 9.94
N LYS A 85 -12.48 16.03 9.92
CA LYS A 85 -12.52 16.90 11.10
C LYS A 85 -13.60 16.48 12.09
N ALA A 86 -14.43 15.51 11.75
CA ALA A 86 -15.39 14.89 12.65
C ALA A 86 -15.75 13.49 12.14
N GLY A 87 -15.86 12.52 13.04
CA GLY A 87 -16.50 11.23 12.74
C GLY A 87 -15.55 10.05 12.77
N GLY A 88 -15.62 9.32 13.88
CA GLY A 88 -15.00 8.01 14.08
C GLY A 88 -15.19 7.09 12.88
N SER A 89 -14.31 6.11 12.81
CA SER A 89 -14.18 5.16 11.72
C SER A 89 -15.57 4.63 11.29
N VAL A 90 -15.88 4.75 9.99
CA VAL A 90 -17.12 4.23 9.39
C VAL A 90 -16.88 2.73 9.15
N TYR A 91 -16.53 2.00 10.21
CA TYR A 91 -16.32 0.56 10.22
C TYR A 91 -17.58 -0.20 10.66
N LYS A 92 -18.76 0.46 10.67
CA LYS A 92 -20.03 -0.17 11.10
C LYS A 92 -20.26 -1.52 10.41
N GLY A 93 -20.18 -1.58 9.07
CA GLY A 93 -20.53 -2.80 8.33
C GLY A 93 -19.69 -4.04 8.68
N HIS A 94 -18.37 -3.92 8.79
CA HIS A 94 -17.51 -5.06 9.13
C HIS A 94 -17.53 -5.38 10.64
N ILE A 95 -17.75 -4.37 11.49
CA ILE A 95 -17.91 -4.58 12.94
C ILE A 95 -19.21 -5.35 13.23
N ASP A 96 -20.29 -5.04 12.51
CA ASP A 96 -21.58 -5.72 12.66
C ASP A 96 -21.50 -7.21 12.23
N LEU A 97 -20.70 -7.51 11.20
CA LEU A 97 -20.40 -8.90 10.78
C LEU A 97 -19.52 -9.65 11.78
N LEU A 98 -18.61 -8.96 12.49
CA LEU A 98 -17.72 -9.56 13.50
C LEU A 98 -18.33 -9.63 14.90
N ALA A 99 -19.43 -8.92 15.16
CA ALA A 99 -20.10 -8.94 16.46
C ALA A 99 -20.44 -10.36 16.98
N PRO A 100 -21.02 -11.28 16.17
CA PRO A 100 -21.33 -12.64 16.66
C PRO A 100 -20.06 -13.45 16.94
N THR A 101 -19.03 -13.35 16.11
CA THR A 101 -17.77 -14.09 16.30
C THR A 101 -16.99 -13.58 17.52
N VAL A 102 -16.99 -12.27 17.78
CA VAL A 102 -16.40 -11.69 19.00
C VAL A 102 -17.14 -12.15 20.25
N ALA A 103 -18.48 -12.25 20.20
CA ALA A 103 -19.28 -12.76 21.32
C ALA A 103 -18.96 -14.24 21.62
N GLU A 104 -18.80 -15.09 20.60
CA GLU A 104 -18.38 -16.48 20.76
C GLU A 104 -16.97 -16.61 21.36
N LEU A 105 -16.01 -15.82 20.85
CA LEU A 105 -14.64 -15.80 21.38
C LEU A 105 -14.61 -15.40 22.86
N THR A 106 -15.42 -14.41 23.24
CA THR A 106 -15.52 -13.96 24.64
C THR A 106 -16.06 -15.08 25.55
N GLN A 107 -17.03 -15.87 25.08
CA GLN A 107 -17.54 -17.03 25.82
C GLN A 107 -16.49 -18.14 25.97
N LEU A 108 -15.76 -18.44 24.88
CA LEU A 108 -14.69 -19.44 24.90
C LEU A 108 -13.55 -19.03 25.82
N GLU A 109 -13.17 -17.75 25.81
CA GLU A 109 -12.16 -17.19 26.72
C GLU A 109 -12.61 -17.35 28.18
N LYS A 110 -13.83 -16.93 28.51
CA LYS A 110 -14.39 -17.08 29.86
C LYS A 110 -14.40 -18.55 30.29
N LYS A 111 -14.75 -19.47 29.40
CA LYS A 111 -14.75 -20.91 29.69
C LYS A 111 -13.34 -21.46 29.92
N ALA A 112 -12.36 -21.04 29.12
CA ALA A 112 -10.97 -21.46 29.29
C ALA A 112 -10.39 -20.95 30.62
N GLN A 113 -10.62 -19.67 30.94
CA GLN A 113 -10.18 -19.05 32.19
C GLN A 113 -10.84 -19.70 33.41
N THR A 114 -12.15 -19.92 33.38
CA THR A 114 -12.86 -20.59 34.48
C THR A 114 -12.40 -22.03 34.65
N THR A 115 -12.20 -22.78 33.56
CA THR A 115 -11.67 -24.15 33.60
C THR A 115 -10.27 -24.20 34.23
N PHE A 116 -9.39 -23.25 33.87
CA PHE A 116 -8.06 -23.17 34.45
C PHE A 116 -8.10 -22.90 35.96
N ILE A 117 -8.94 -21.96 36.40
CA ILE A 117 -9.10 -21.62 37.83
C ILE A 117 -9.69 -22.81 38.59
N ASP A 118 -10.73 -23.46 38.05
CA ASP A 118 -11.36 -24.63 38.66
C ASP A 118 -10.37 -25.79 38.83
N LEU A 119 -9.52 -26.03 37.83
CA LEU A 119 -8.45 -27.03 37.89
C LEU A 119 -7.38 -26.66 38.92
N LYS A 120 -6.94 -25.40 38.95
CA LYS A 120 -5.89 -24.92 39.85
C LYS A 120 -6.30 -25.01 41.33
N TYR A 121 -7.55 -24.67 41.62
CA TYR A 121 -8.06 -24.62 43.00
C TYR A 121 -8.93 -25.83 43.39
N LYS A 122 -9.06 -26.83 42.50
CA LYS A 122 -9.88 -28.06 42.69
C LYS A 122 -11.29 -27.78 43.22
N LYS A 123 -11.88 -26.63 42.84
CA LYS A 123 -13.18 -26.17 43.30
C LYS A 123 -13.91 -25.52 42.13
N LYS A 124 -15.17 -25.88 41.92
CA LYS A 124 -15.99 -25.29 40.86
C LYS A 124 -16.45 -23.89 41.28
N PHE A 125 -15.96 -22.86 40.60
CA PHE A 125 -16.41 -21.48 40.78
C PHE A 125 -17.55 -21.12 39.80
N ALA A 126 -17.68 -21.86 38.70
CA ALA A 126 -18.67 -21.61 37.64
C ALA A 126 -20.14 -21.98 37.97
N ALA A 127 -20.48 -22.32 39.22
CA ALA A 127 -21.83 -22.73 39.64
C ALA A 127 -22.57 -21.69 40.52
N ARG A 128 -22.03 -20.48 40.66
CA ARG A 128 -22.70 -19.36 41.36
C ARG A 128 -23.04 -18.25 40.37
N GLN A 129 -24.04 -18.51 39.52
CA GLN A 129 -24.98 -17.55 38.91
C GLN A 129 -25.82 -18.29 37.87
#